data_AF-A0A9Q3EIN2-F1
#
_entry.id   AF-A0A9Q3EIN2-F1
#
_cell.length_a   1.000
_cell.length_b   1.000
_cell.length_c   1.000
_cell.angle_alpha   90.00
_cell.angle_beta   90.00
_cell.angle_gamma   90.00
#
_symmetry.space_group_name_H-M   'P 1'
#
loop_
_entity.id
_entity.type
_entity.pdbx_description
1 polymer ?
#
loop_
_entity_poly.entity_id
_entity_poly.type
_entity_poly.pdbx_seq_one_letter_code
_entity_poly.pdbx_strand_id
1 'polypeptide(L)'
;MKEIHGRRNFPWWKSQIIQKYSNGTWIWKRTMSFENEKYSVDKDPYEWYFRQSKRLKAIYPQMNIQLRNHKLLTRLPGELEHALKCRCNQNFILDDIANTLQDTRKRTNMAKFIPYKSSCFKEKQPFRVEFKDKPKERG
;
A
#
# COMPACT_ATOMS: atom_id res chain seq x y z
N MET A 1 17.89 46.27 -0.98
CA MET A 1 16.85 45.66 -0.13
C MET A 1 16.79 44.17 -0.44
N LYS A 2 17.28 43.30 0.46
CA LYS A 2 17.14 41.85 0.30
C LYS A 2 15.76 41.48 0.86
N GLU A 3 14.83 41.15 -0.02
CA GLU A 3 13.50 40.73 0.37
C GLU A 3 13.58 39.56 1.36
N ILE A 4 12.75 39.64 2.39
CA ILE A 4 12.70 38.76 3.55
C ILE A 4 12.07 37.43 3.13
N HIS A 5 12.74 36.66 2.27
CA HIS A 5 12.28 35.33 1.86
C HIS A 5 12.34 34.30 3.01
N GLY A 6 12.95 34.67 4.15
CA GLY A 6 13.18 33.79 5.30
C GLY A 6 12.06 33.70 6.35
N ARG A 7 10.99 34.51 6.31
CA ARG A 7 9.92 34.51 7.34
C ARG A 7 8.56 34.04 6.84
N ARG A 8 8.51 33.10 5.90
CA ARG A 8 7.23 32.52 5.47
C ARG A 8 6.97 31.21 6.22
N ASN A 9 5.75 31.09 6.76
CA ASN A 9 5.34 29.91 7.51
C ASN A 9 5.23 28.67 6.60
N PHE A 10 5.34 27.47 7.20
CA PHE A 10 5.28 26.21 6.47
C PHE A 10 3.98 26.03 5.63
N PRO A 11 2.78 26.41 6.12
CA PRO A 11 1.55 26.36 5.33
C PRO A 11 1.64 27.15 4.02
N TRP A 12 2.25 28.34 4.06
CA TRP A 12 2.44 29.16 2.85
C TRP A 12 3.34 28.46 1.84
N TRP A 13 4.49 27.93 2.28
CA TRP A 13 5.40 27.18 1.41
C TRP A 13 4.72 25.94 0.82
N LYS A 14 3.95 25.22 1.63
CA LYS A 14 3.15 24.08 1.17
C LYS A 14 2.18 24.50 0.05
N SER A 15 1.47 25.61 0.22
CA SER A 15 0.55 26.12 -0.81
C SER A 15 1.27 26.52 -2.10
N GLN A 16 2.44 27.15 -2.02
CA GLN A 16 3.21 27.52 -3.22
C GLN A 16 3.76 26.30 -3.96
N ILE A 17 4.24 25.28 -3.24
CA ILE A 17 4.69 24.02 -3.82
C ILE A 17 3.51 23.32 -4.51
N ILE A 18 2.35 23.25 -3.86
CA ILE A 18 1.14 22.70 -4.47
C ILE A 18 0.77 23.51 -5.72
N GLN A 19 0.73 24.83 -5.66
CA GLN A 19 0.39 25.68 -6.80
C GLN A 19 1.35 25.47 -8.00
N LYS A 20 2.65 25.34 -7.74
CA LYS A 20 3.66 25.17 -8.79
C LYS A 20 3.69 23.77 -9.38
N TYR A 21 3.49 22.73 -8.57
CA TYR A 21 3.68 21.33 -8.98
C TYR A 21 2.39 20.51 -9.10
N SER A 22 1.25 21.01 -8.61
CA SER A 22 -0.07 20.41 -8.79
C SER A 22 -0.67 20.79 -10.15
N ASN A 23 0.10 20.56 -11.21
CA ASN A 23 -0.37 20.75 -12.58
C ASN A 23 -1.54 19.78 -12.87
N GLY A 24 -2.51 20.19 -13.70
CA GLY A 24 -3.62 19.35 -14.13
C GLY A 24 -3.15 18.03 -14.75
N THR A 25 -2.01 18.02 -15.44
CA THR A 25 -1.38 16.80 -15.96
C THR A 25 -0.94 15.84 -14.84
N TRP A 26 -0.45 16.36 -13.70
CA TRP A 26 -0.06 15.53 -12.57
C TRP A 26 -1.29 14.91 -11.90
N ILE A 27 -2.35 15.70 -11.71
CA ILE A 27 -3.63 15.22 -11.18
C ILE A 27 -4.17 14.11 -12.08
N TRP A 28 -4.20 14.34 -13.40
CA TRP A 28 -4.65 13.34 -14.37
C TRP A 28 -3.83 12.05 -14.30
N LYS A 29 -2.49 12.14 -14.29
CA LYS A 29 -1.62 10.95 -14.15
C LYS A 29 -1.88 10.18 -12.85
N ARG A 30 -2.11 10.89 -11.74
CA ARG A 30 -2.44 10.28 -10.45
C ARG A 30 -3.81 9.61 -10.47
N THR A 31 -4.81 10.25 -11.08
CA THR A 31 -6.16 9.67 -11.27
C THR A 31 -6.09 8.42 -12.12
N MET A 32 -5.41 8.45 -13.28
CA MET A 32 -5.22 7.26 -14.12
C MET A 32 -4.49 6.14 -13.38
N SER A 33 -3.47 6.47 -12.58
CA SER A 33 -2.76 5.47 -11.76
C SER A 33 -3.68 4.82 -10.71
N PHE A 34 -4.63 5.57 -10.17
CA PHE A 34 -5.64 5.04 -9.24
C PHE A 34 -6.66 4.17 -9.99
N GLU A 35 -7.14 4.63 -11.14
CA GLU A 35 -8.20 3.93 -11.89
C GLU A 35 -7.72 2.62 -12.52
N ASN A 36 -6.47 2.59 -13.01
CA ASN A 36 -5.86 1.43 -13.65
C ASN A 36 -5.41 0.37 -12.64
N GLU A 37 -5.13 0.74 -11.38
CA GLU A 37 -4.64 -0.21 -10.38
C GLU A 37 -5.77 -0.92 -9.63
N LYS A 38 -6.29 -1.98 -10.24
CA LYS A 38 -7.17 -2.93 -9.55
C LYS A 38 -6.42 -3.78 -8.53
N TYR A 39 -7.12 -4.23 -7.50
CA TYR A 39 -6.59 -5.18 -6.54
C TYR A 39 -6.40 -6.56 -7.20
N SER A 40 -5.26 -7.21 -6.90
CA SER A 40 -4.99 -8.60 -7.25
C SER A 40 -4.71 -9.40 -5.98
N VAL A 41 -5.11 -10.66 -5.95
CA VAL A 41 -4.96 -11.60 -4.82
C VAL A 41 -3.48 -11.84 -4.48
N ASP A 42 -2.57 -11.61 -5.41
CA ASP A 42 -1.13 -11.79 -5.21
C ASP A 42 -0.50 -10.69 -4.34
N LYS A 43 -1.11 -9.50 -4.31
CA LYS A 43 -0.60 -8.33 -3.59
C LYS A 43 -0.95 -8.41 -2.10
N ASP A 44 -0.11 -7.80 -1.27
CA ASP A 44 -0.45 -7.62 0.14
C ASP A 44 -1.64 -6.64 0.29
N PRO A 45 -2.73 -7.03 0.98
CA PRO A 45 -3.89 -6.16 1.15
C PRO A 45 -3.59 -4.83 1.83
N TYR A 46 -2.73 -4.84 2.86
CA TYR A 46 -2.37 -3.64 3.61
C TYR A 46 -1.57 -2.68 2.74
N GLU A 47 -0.54 -3.19 2.06
CA GLU A 47 0.28 -2.36 1.17
C GLU A 47 -0.55 -1.75 0.04
N TRP A 48 -1.41 -2.55 -0.62
CA TRP A 48 -2.25 -2.06 -1.71
C TRP A 48 -3.22 -0.99 -1.21
N TYR A 49 -3.94 -1.25 -0.11
CA TYR A 49 -4.89 -0.30 0.45
C TYR A 49 -4.20 1.01 0.87
N PHE A 50 -3.06 0.92 1.56
CA PHE A 50 -2.30 2.09 1.99
C PHE A 50 -1.82 2.93 0.80
N ARG A 51 -1.34 2.27 -0.27
CA ARG A 51 -0.91 2.94 -1.51
C ARG A 51 -2.07 3.67 -2.19
N GLN A 52 -3.23 3.02 -2.34
CA GLN A 52 -4.41 3.63 -2.95
C GLN A 52 -4.97 4.77 -2.08
N SER A 53 -5.01 4.60 -0.77
CA SER A 53 -5.43 5.63 0.18
C SER A 53 -4.55 6.89 0.11
N LYS A 54 -3.22 6.71 0.00
CA LYS A 54 -2.28 7.82 -0.23
C LYS A 54 -2.55 8.56 -1.53
N ARG A 55 -2.83 7.84 -2.62
CA ARG A 55 -3.17 8.46 -3.92
C ARG A 55 -4.47 9.26 -3.84
N LEU A 56 -5.50 8.72 -3.21
CA LEU A 56 -6.76 9.43 -3.02
C LEU A 56 -6.61 10.68 -2.15
N LYS A 57 -5.83 10.61 -1.06
CA LYS A 57 -5.50 11.80 -0.24
C LYS A 57 -4.73 12.86 -1.04
N ALA A 58 -3.89 12.45 -1.98
CA ALA A 58 -3.09 13.36 -2.80
C ALA A 58 -3.93 14.05 -3.90
N ILE A 59 -4.93 13.35 -4.47
CA ILE A 59 -5.82 13.90 -5.50
C ILE A 59 -6.97 14.70 -4.86
N TYR A 60 -7.54 14.19 -3.77
CA TYR A 60 -8.70 14.75 -3.10
C TYR A 60 -8.44 14.92 -1.59
N PRO A 61 -7.72 15.98 -1.18
CA PRO A 61 -7.35 16.18 0.22
C PRO A 61 -8.55 16.41 1.15
N GLN A 62 -9.64 16.99 0.64
CA GLN A 62 -10.86 17.26 1.40
C GLN A 62 -11.89 16.12 1.34
N MET A 63 -11.51 14.96 0.81
CA MET A 63 -12.43 13.82 0.68
C MET A 63 -12.69 13.15 2.02
N ASN A 64 -13.99 13.04 2.36
CA ASN A 64 -14.47 12.28 3.51
C ASN A 64 -13.98 10.82 3.46
N ILE A 65 -13.70 10.25 4.62
CA ILE A 65 -13.25 8.87 4.82
C ILE A 65 -14.24 7.89 4.17
N GLN A 66 -15.55 8.10 4.34
CA GLN A 66 -16.59 7.24 3.77
C GLN A 66 -16.53 7.20 2.24
N LEU A 67 -16.40 8.37 1.59
CA LEU A 67 -16.28 8.47 0.14
C LEU A 67 -14.98 7.86 -0.36
N ARG A 68 -13.88 8.02 0.39
CA ARG A 68 -12.60 7.38 0.09
C ARG A 68 -12.73 5.86 0.13
N ASN A 69 -13.36 5.32 1.17
CA ASN A 69 -13.56 3.88 1.32
C ASN A 69 -14.44 3.34 0.20
N HIS A 70 -15.53 4.04 -0.14
CA HIS A 70 -16.36 3.67 -1.28
C HIS A 70 -15.57 3.63 -2.60
N LYS A 71 -14.74 4.64 -2.88
CA LYS A 71 -13.86 4.64 -4.06
C LYS A 71 -12.82 3.52 -4.05
N LEU A 72 -12.37 3.07 -2.88
CA LEU A 72 -11.44 1.95 -2.77
C LEU A 72 -12.14 0.61 -3.04
N LEU A 73 -13.37 0.44 -2.55
CA LEU A 73 -14.17 -0.76 -2.77
C LEU A 73 -14.46 -0.98 -4.26
N THR A 74 -14.73 0.08 -5.04
CA THR A 74 -14.95 -0.05 -6.50
C THR A 74 -13.71 -0.47 -7.29
N ARG A 75 -12.53 -0.52 -6.66
CA ARG A 75 -11.29 -1.02 -7.27
C ARG A 75 -10.99 -2.47 -6.92
N LEU A 76 -11.84 -3.10 -6.13
CA LEU A 76 -11.80 -4.53 -5.89
C LEU A 76 -12.47 -5.30 -7.03
N PRO A 77 -12.07 -6.54 -7.30
CA PRO A 77 -12.85 -7.49 -8.10
C PRO A 77 -14.27 -7.64 -7.54
N GLY A 78 -15.28 -7.79 -8.41
CA GLY A 78 -16.70 -7.75 -8.00
C GLY A 78 -17.08 -8.72 -6.89
N GLU A 79 -16.50 -9.92 -6.83
CA GLU A 79 -16.71 -10.88 -5.74
C GLU A 79 -16.20 -10.36 -4.40
N LEU A 80 -15.01 -9.73 -4.40
CA LEU A 80 -14.42 -9.12 -3.21
C LEU A 80 -15.15 -7.85 -2.80
N GLU A 81 -15.57 -7.04 -3.77
CA GLU A 81 -16.38 -5.86 -3.51
C GLU A 81 -17.69 -6.24 -2.81
N HIS A 82 -18.39 -7.26 -3.31
CA HIS A 82 -19.62 -7.75 -2.71
C HIS A 82 -19.38 -8.35 -1.32
N ALA A 83 -18.38 -9.22 -1.18
CA ALA A 83 -18.02 -9.83 0.10
C ALA A 83 -17.65 -8.79 1.16
N LEU A 84 -16.93 -7.73 0.78
CA LEU A 84 -16.66 -6.62 1.68
C LEU A 84 -17.96 -5.89 2.00
N LYS A 85 -18.71 -5.38 1.02
CA LYS A 85 -19.98 -4.65 1.25
C LYS A 85 -20.93 -5.39 2.22
N CYS A 86 -21.07 -6.70 2.11
CA CYS A 86 -21.91 -7.50 3.00
C CYS A 86 -21.41 -7.59 4.44
N ARG A 87 -20.09 -7.50 4.66
CA ARG A 87 -19.46 -7.57 6.00
C ARG A 87 -19.26 -6.21 6.64
N CYS A 88 -19.50 -5.15 5.88
CA CYS A 88 -18.92 -3.86 6.10
C CYS A 88 -19.98 -2.76 6.35
N ASN A 89 -20.22 -2.36 7.61
CA ASN A 89 -20.95 -1.14 8.03
C ASN A 89 -20.27 0.18 7.62
N GLN A 90 -21.01 1.16 7.12
CA GLN A 90 -20.59 2.44 6.48
C GLN A 90 -19.35 3.24 7.01
N ASN A 91 -18.81 2.94 8.19
CA ASN A 91 -17.67 3.60 8.82
C ASN A 91 -16.42 2.70 8.94
N PHE A 92 -15.80 2.32 7.80
CA PHE A 92 -14.58 1.49 7.82
C PHE A 92 -13.33 2.20 8.36
N ILE A 93 -12.66 1.51 9.27
CA ILE A 93 -11.26 1.75 9.61
C ILE A 93 -10.38 0.96 8.61
N LEU A 94 -9.16 1.44 8.38
CA LEU A 94 -8.17 0.83 7.48
C LEU A 94 -7.97 -0.67 7.75
N ASP A 95 -7.90 -1.04 9.03
CA ASP A 95 -7.58 -2.40 9.45
C ASP A 95 -8.71 -3.38 9.12
N ASP A 96 -9.98 -2.96 9.20
CA ASP A 96 -11.13 -3.82 8.90
C ASP A 96 -11.15 -4.25 7.42
N ILE A 97 -10.84 -3.31 6.52
CA ILE A 97 -10.76 -3.59 5.08
C ILE A 97 -9.58 -4.53 4.78
N ALA A 98 -8.43 -4.27 5.40
CA ALA A 98 -7.25 -5.09 5.16
C ALA A 98 -7.41 -6.52 5.75
N ASN A 99 -7.98 -6.65 6.95
CA ASN A 99 -8.29 -7.92 7.59
C ASN A 99 -9.28 -8.75 6.75
N THR A 100 -10.35 -8.13 6.25
CA THR A 100 -11.35 -8.82 5.41
C THR A 100 -10.78 -9.25 4.05
N LEU A 101 -9.93 -8.42 3.43
CA LEU A 101 -9.20 -8.80 2.22
C LEU A 101 -8.21 -9.93 2.48
N GLN A 102 -7.51 -9.92 3.61
CA GLN A 102 -6.58 -10.99 3.99
C GLN A 102 -7.31 -12.31 4.28
N ASP A 103 -8.43 -12.25 4.99
CA ASP A 103 -9.30 -13.40 5.24
C ASP A 103 -9.85 -13.97 3.93
N THR A 104 -10.29 -13.12 3.01
CA THR A 104 -10.80 -13.60 1.70
C THR A 104 -9.69 -14.16 0.82
N ARG A 105 -8.48 -13.58 0.87
CA ARG A 105 -7.29 -14.15 0.25
C ARG A 105 -6.98 -15.55 0.81
N LYS A 106 -7.06 -15.73 2.13
CA LYS A 106 -6.86 -17.04 2.78
C LYS A 106 -7.93 -18.05 2.31
N ARG A 107 -9.20 -17.66 2.27
CA ARG A 107 -10.31 -18.53 1.85
C ARG A 107 -10.26 -18.91 0.36
N THR A 108 -9.89 -17.97 -0.51
CA THR A 108 -9.74 -18.25 -1.97
C THR A 108 -8.48 -19.07 -2.28
N ASN A 109 -7.40 -18.92 -1.51
CA ASN A 109 -6.24 -19.82 -1.61
C ASN A 109 -6.49 -21.19 -0.96
N MET A 110 -7.43 -21.33 -0.01
CA MET A 110 -7.84 -22.63 0.50
C MET A 110 -8.57 -23.47 -0.55
N ALA A 111 -9.19 -22.86 -1.56
CA ALA A 111 -9.72 -23.57 -2.73
C ALA A 111 -8.61 -24.07 -3.69
N LYS A 112 -7.38 -23.56 -3.55
CA LYS A 112 -6.16 -24.08 -4.20
C LYS A 112 -5.39 -25.05 -3.30
N PHE A 113 -6.04 -25.66 -2.29
CA PHE A 113 -5.48 -26.80 -1.58
C PHE A 113 -5.43 -28.00 -2.54
N ILE A 114 -4.33 -28.06 -3.29
CA ILE A 114 -3.90 -29.22 -4.07
C ILE A 114 -3.79 -30.40 -3.08
N PRO A 115 -4.36 -31.56 -3.41
CA PRO A 115 -4.42 -32.70 -2.51
C PRO A 115 -3.01 -33.15 -2.13
N TYR A 116 -2.87 -33.58 -0.88
CA TYR A 116 -1.64 -34.13 -0.34
C TYR A 116 -1.04 -35.22 -1.26
N LYS A 117 0.14 -34.95 -1.83
CA LYS A 117 1.19 -35.93 -2.11
C LYS A 117 2.59 -35.31 -1.98
N SER A 118 3.24 -35.65 -0.87
CA SER A 118 4.62 -36.11 -0.71
C SER A 118 5.81 -35.44 -1.42
N SER A 119 6.78 -35.06 -0.58
CA SER A 119 8.25 -35.18 -0.71
C SER A 119 9.09 -33.90 -0.88
N CYS A 120 10.16 -33.89 -0.06
CA CYS A 120 11.34 -33.03 -0.07
C CYS A 120 11.27 -31.71 0.74
N PHE A 121 11.40 -31.88 2.05
CA PHE A 121 12.16 -30.96 2.89
C PHE A 121 13.57 -30.77 2.27
N LYS A 122 13.89 -29.55 1.80
CA LYS A 122 15.28 -29.11 1.70
C LYS A 122 15.49 -28.05 2.78
N GLU A 123 15.94 -28.51 3.94
CA GLU A 123 16.54 -27.69 4.98
C GLU A 123 17.68 -26.87 4.36
N LYS A 124 17.57 -25.54 4.42
CA LYS A 124 18.72 -24.67 4.22
C LYS A 124 19.47 -24.57 5.55
N GLN A 125 20.67 -25.15 5.58
CA GLN A 125 21.63 -25.04 6.68
C GLN A 125 21.91 -23.56 7.01
N PRO A 126 22.05 -23.16 8.29
CA PRO A 126 22.39 -21.80 8.65
C PRO A 126 23.86 -21.47 8.31
N PHE A 127 24.06 -20.31 7.71
CA PHE A 127 25.37 -19.73 7.40
C PHE A 127 26.18 -19.49 8.69
N ARG A 128 27.30 -20.21 8.83
CA ARG A 128 28.31 -19.98 9.87
C ARG A 128 29.25 -18.88 9.40
N VAL A 129 29.33 -17.78 10.14
CA VAL A 129 30.33 -16.73 9.92
C VAL A 129 31.58 -17.12 10.69
N GLU A 130 32.67 -17.43 9.99
CA GLU A 130 33.98 -17.62 10.64
C GLU A 130 34.78 -16.32 10.58
N PHE A 131 35.20 -15.82 11.75
CA PHE A 131 36.11 -14.71 11.88
C PHE A 131 37.54 -15.21 11.63
N LYS A 132 38.24 -14.64 10.64
CA LYS A 132 39.66 -14.92 10.38
C LYS A 132 40.54 -14.20 11.40
N ASP A 133 41.29 -14.97 12.18
CA ASP A 133 42.40 -14.46 12.99
C ASP A 133 43.58 -14.04 12.11
N LYS A 134 44.21 -12.90 12.47
CA LYS A 134 45.40 -12.35 11.80
C LYS A 134 46.64 -13.21 12.07
N PRO A 135 47.58 -13.36 11.10
CA PRO A 135 48.80 -14.12 11.32
C PRO A 135 49.81 -13.36 12.22
N LYS A 136 50.44 -14.12 13.11
CA LYS A 136 51.58 -13.73 13.97
C LYS A 136 52.84 -13.54 13.12
N GLU A 137 53.46 -12.37 13.19
CA GLU A 137 54.85 -12.16 12.75
C GLU A 137 55.81 -12.93 13.68
N ARG A 138 56.81 -13.60 13.10
CA ARG A 138 57.95 -14.15 13.83
C ARG A 138 59.24 -13.73 13.13
N GLY A 139 60.08 -13.05 13.94
CA GLY A 139 61.55 -12.94 13.95
C GLY A 139 62.32 -13.27 12.69
#